data_AF-A0A6G2PSN5-F1
#
_entry.id   AF-A0A6G2PSN5-F1
#
_cell.length_a   1.000
_cell.length_b   1.000
_cell.length_c   1.000
_cell.angle_alpha   90.00
_cell.angle_beta   90.00
_cell.angle_gamma   90.00
#
_symmetry.space_group_name_H-M   'P 1'
#
loop_
_entity.id
_entity.type
_entity.pdbx_description
1 polymer ?
#
loop_
_entity_poly.entity_id
_entity_poly.type
_entity_poly.pdbx_seq_one_letter_code
_entity_poly.pdbx_strand_id
1 'polypeptide(L)'
;VFYYLTVYNEPIQHPAEPAGVDVEGIVKGIHKLSDGPGGAVPAQIMASGVAVPWALEAQRILAEDWNVRASVWSATSWNELRREAVACEQHNLLHPEEEQLVPYVTRKLSGSEGPFVAVSDWMRSVPDQIARWIPGPYQSLGADGFGFADTRGAARRFFHIDAQSIVVAVLTELARAGRVDRSVLKQAIDRYQVLDVTAAHPGAAGGDA
;
A
#
# COMPACT_ATOMS: atom_id res chain seq x y z
N VAL A 1 11.10 -19.72 17.59
CA VAL A 1 10.19 -18.79 16.88
C VAL A 1 8.95 -19.58 16.45
N PHE A 2 7.75 -19.01 16.51
CA PHE A 2 6.55 -19.56 15.88
C PHE A 2 6.09 -18.58 14.78
N TYR A 3 5.43 -19.08 13.73
CA TYR A 3 4.96 -18.27 12.62
C TYR A 3 3.45 -18.04 12.73
N TYR A 4 3.01 -16.82 12.43
CA TYR A 4 1.61 -16.46 12.26
C TYR A 4 1.41 -15.98 10.82
N LEU A 5 0.49 -16.62 10.11
CA LEU A 5 0.18 -16.32 8.70
C LEU A 5 -1.32 -16.09 8.57
N THR A 6 -1.69 -14.90 8.10
CA THR A 6 -3.08 -14.60 7.73
C THR A 6 -3.34 -15.12 6.32
N VAL A 7 -4.35 -15.98 6.19
CA VAL A 7 -4.83 -16.52 4.91
C VAL A 7 -6.25 -16.03 4.64
N TYR A 8 -6.59 -15.85 3.37
CA TYR A 8 -7.83 -15.18 2.96
C TYR A 8 -8.76 -16.14 2.22
N ASN A 9 -10.07 -15.89 2.31
CA ASN A 9 -11.11 -16.69 1.66
C ASN A 9 -11.65 -16.05 0.37
N GLU A 10 -11.05 -14.96 -0.10
CA GLU A 10 -11.43 -14.33 -1.36
C GLU A 10 -10.73 -15.05 -2.51
N PRO A 11 -11.47 -15.56 -3.51
CA PRO A 11 -10.85 -16.13 -4.69
C PRO A 11 -10.20 -15.00 -5.49
N ILE A 12 -8.88 -15.10 -5.69
CA ILE A 12 -8.10 -14.18 -6.50
C ILE A 12 -7.30 -14.96 -7.54
N GLN A 13 -6.93 -14.29 -8.62
CA GLN A 13 -5.98 -14.86 -9.57
C GLN A 13 -4.59 -14.90 -8.92
N HIS A 14 -4.06 -16.11 -8.74
CA HIS A 14 -2.69 -16.31 -8.27
C HIS A 14 -1.74 -16.31 -9.48
N PRO A 15 -0.87 -15.29 -9.64
CA PRO A 15 0.08 -15.26 -10.75
C PRO A 15 1.17 -16.32 -10.56
N ALA A 16 1.83 -16.70 -11.65
CA ALA A 16 3.01 -17.54 -11.58
C ALA A 16 4.16 -16.79 -10.86
N GLU A 17 5.03 -17.54 -10.19
CA GLU A 17 6.25 -16.97 -9.62
C GLU A 17 7.12 -16.34 -10.73
N PRO A 18 7.50 -15.06 -10.63
CA PRO A 18 8.39 -14.43 -11.59
C PRO A 18 9.80 -15.05 -11.56
N ALA A 19 10.45 -15.18 -12.71
CA ALA A 19 11.79 -15.77 -12.81
C ALA A 19 12.88 -15.04 -11.98
N GLY A 20 12.66 -13.77 -11.65
CA GLY A 20 13.54 -12.94 -10.82
C GLY A 20 12.92 -12.54 -9.50
N VAL A 21 12.09 -13.40 -8.90
CA VAL A 21 11.41 -13.09 -7.63
C VAL A 21 12.41 -12.71 -6.54
N ASP A 22 12.11 -11.63 -5.84
CA ASP A 22 12.92 -11.12 -4.73
C ASP A 22 12.63 -11.91 -3.45
N VAL A 23 13.17 -13.13 -3.37
CA VAL A 23 12.98 -14.04 -2.23
C VAL A 23 13.41 -13.38 -0.92
N GLU A 24 14.53 -12.65 -0.92
CA GLU A 24 15.00 -11.93 0.25
C GLU A 24 13.98 -10.88 0.70
N GLY A 25 13.43 -10.10 -0.23
CA GLY A 25 12.41 -9.10 0.07
C GLY A 25 11.11 -9.70 0.61
N ILE A 26 10.65 -10.84 0.06
CA ILE A 26 9.49 -11.57 0.58
C ILE A 26 9.71 -11.95 2.04
N VAL A 27 10.89 -12.49 2.37
CA VAL A 27 11.23 -12.94 3.73
C VAL A 27 11.42 -11.76 4.68
N LYS A 28 12.08 -10.68 4.23
CA LYS A 28 12.35 -9.49 5.04
C LYS A 28 11.14 -8.57 5.23
N GLY A 29 10.06 -8.79 4.46
CA GLY A 29 8.77 -8.14 4.70
C GLY A 29 8.30 -7.19 3.60
N ILE A 30 9.09 -6.93 2.56
CA ILE A 30 8.68 -6.12 1.41
C ILE A 30 9.51 -6.39 0.15
N HIS A 31 8.83 -6.46 -1.00
CA HIS A 31 9.44 -6.44 -2.33
C HIS A 31 8.65 -5.57 -3.32
N LYS A 32 9.28 -5.14 -4.41
CA LYS A 32 8.56 -4.48 -5.51
C LYS A 32 7.82 -5.53 -6.33
N LEU A 33 6.51 -5.34 -6.50
CA LEU A 33 5.65 -6.24 -7.26
C LEU A 33 5.48 -5.77 -8.71
N SER A 34 5.31 -4.47 -8.91
CA SER A 34 5.05 -3.88 -10.23
C SER A 34 5.70 -2.50 -10.31
N ASP A 35 6.42 -2.22 -11.40
CA ASP A 35 6.83 -0.87 -11.73
C ASP A 35 5.65 -0.07 -12.31
N GLY A 36 5.69 1.26 -12.20
CA GLY A 36 4.66 2.11 -12.77
C GLY A 36 4.57 1.97 -14.30
N PRO A 37 3.42 1.53 -14.87
CA PRO A 37 3.31 1.14 -16.27
C PRO A 37 3.30 2.33 -17.23
N GLY A 38 3.11 3.55 -16.73
CA GLY A 38 3.03 4.78 -17.51
C GLY A 38 2.81 5.99 -16.60
N GLY A 39 2.80 7.19 -17.19
CA GLY A 39 2.65 8.44 -16.45
C GLY A 39 3.98 9.17 -16.19
N ALA A 40 3.89 10.46 -15.87
CA ALA A 40 5.06 11.32 -15.63
C ALA A 40 5.31 11.60 -14.14
N VAL A 41 4.27 11.55 -13.31
CA VAL A 41 4.36 11.91 -11.88
C VAL A 41 4.57 10.66 -11.04
N PRO A 42 5.73 10.45 -10.40
CA PRO A 42 6.00 9.22 -9.67
C PRO A 42 5.23 9.16 -8.34
N ALA A 43 4.81 7.96 -7.95
CA ALA A 43 4.24 7.64 -6.64
C ALA A 43 4.50 6.18 -6.28
N GLN A 44 4.31 5.82 -5.01
CA GLN A 44 4.53 4.48 -4.49
C GLN A 44 3.29 3.99 -3.74
N ILE A 45 2.83 2.77 -4.03
CA ILE A 45 1.72 2.12 -3.32
C ILE A 45 2.25 0.87 -2.63
N MET A 46 2.00 0.74 -1.33
CA MET A 46 2.40 -0.42 -0.52
C MET A 46 1.16 -1.17 -0.05
N ALA A 47 1.05 -2.45 -0.35
CA ALA A 47 -0.13 -3.23 -0.01
C ALA A 47 0.22 -4.61 0.56
N SER A 48 -0.64 -5.13 1.43
CA SER A 48 -0.50 -6.47 2.01
C SER A 48 -1.78 -7.28 1.88
N GLY A 49 -1.65 -8.60 1.70
CA GLY A 49 -2.79 -9.50 1.65
C GLY A 49 -3.75 -9.21 0.49
N VAL A 50 -5.06 -9.25 0.76
CA VAL A 50 -6.12 -8.99 -0.24
C VAL A 50 -6.08 -7.58 -0.83
N ALA A 51 -5.36 -6.64 -0.22
CA ALA A 51 -5.23 -5.29 -0.77
C ALA A 51 -4.31 -5.21 -2.00
N VAL A 52 -3.48 -6.23 -2.26
CA VAL A 52 -2.52 -6.21 -3.38
C VAL A 52 -3.22 -6.07 -4.75
N PRO A 53 -4.26 -6.86 -5.08
CA PRO A 53 -5.05 -6.61 -6.29
C PRO A 53 -5.66 -5.21 -6.38
N TRP A 54 -6.10 -4.62 -5.26
CA TRP A 54 -6.71 -3.28 -5.25
C TRP A 54 -5.65 -2.21 -5.55
N ALA A 55 -4.44 -2.38 -5.04
CA ALA A 55 -3.30 -1.52 -5.34
C ALA A 55 -2.87 -1.59 -6.81
N LEU A 56 -2.91 -2.77 -7.43
CA LEU A 56 -2.65 -2.94 -8.87
C LEU A 56 -3.73 -2.25 -9.72
N GLU A 57 -5.01 -2.36 -9.34
CA GLU A 57 -6.08 -1.64 -10.01
C GLU A 57 -5.95 -0.11 -9.83
N ALA A 58 -5.59 0.35 -8.63
CA ALA A 58 -5.29 1.75 -8.39
C ALA A 58 -4.11 2.26 -9.23
N GLN A 59 -3.04 1.47 -9.36
CA GLN A 59 -1.90 1.77 -10.24
C GLN A 59 -2.37 1.97 -11.69
N ARG A 60 -3.24 1.08 -12.20
CA ARG A 60 -3.80 1.18 -13.54
C ARG A 60 -4.60 2.47 -13.73
N ILE A 61 -5.53 2.76 -12.82
CA ILE A 61 -6.36 3.98 -12.84
C ILE A 61 -5.48 5.24 -12.78
N LEU A 62 -4.47 5.27 -11.91
CA LEU A 62 -3.54 6.40 -11.78
C LEU A 62 -2.77 6.70 -13.07
N ALA A 63 -2.31 5.66 -13.77
CA ALA A 63 -1.60 5.82 -15.03
C ALA A 63 -2.53 6.33 -16.14
N GLU A 64 -3.71 5.74 -16.27
CA GLU A 64 -4.67 6.03 -17.35
C GLU A 64 -5.38 7.37 -17.19
N ASP A 65 -5.91 7.66 -15.99
CA ASP A 65 -6.77 8.81 -15.75
C ASP A 65 -6.00 10.06 -15.28
N TRP A 66 -4.82 9.88 -14.67
CA TRP A 66 -4.17 10.96 -13.89
C TRP A 66 -2.71 11.22 -14.24
N ASN A 67 -2.13 10.52 -15.22
CA ASN A 67 -0.72 10.67 -15.61
C ASN A 67 0.26 10.41 -14.43
N VAL A 68 -0.14 9.55 -13.48
CA VAL A 68 0.65 9.19 -12.30
C VAL A 68 1.28 7.81 -12.51
N ARG A 69 2.61 7.78 -12.43
CA ARG A 69 3.44 6.58 -12.50
C ARG A 69 3.62 5.99 -11.11
N ALA A 70 2.62 5.24 -10.66
CA ALA A 70 2.65 4.57 -9.37
C ALA A 70 3.32 3.19 -9.46
N SER A 71 4.37 2.92 -8.68
CA SER A 71 4.88 1.54 -8.51
C SER A 71 4.20 0.86 -7.32
N VAL A 72 3.99 -0.45 -7.39
CA VAL A 72 3.33 -1.24 -6.35
C VAL A 72 4.34 -2.15 -5.64
N TRP A 73 4.30 -2.11 -4.31
CA TRP A 73 5.10 -2.91 -3.41
C TRP A 73 4.21 -3.86 -2.61
N SER A 74 4.59 -5.13 -2.55
CA SER A 74 3.94 -6.08 -1.64
C SER A 74 4.67 -6.08 -0.31
N ALA A 75 3.99 -5.64 0.74
CA ALA A 75 4.45 -5.72 2.12
C ALA A 75 3.99 -7.04 2.74
N THR A 76 4.86 -8.05 2.71
CA THR A 76 4.57 -9.39 3.24
C THR A 76 4.59 -9.43 4.77
N SER A 77 5.29 -8.50 5.43
CA SER A 77 5.27 -8.37 6.90
C SER A 77 5.65 -6.98 7.38
N TRP A 78 4.65 -6.16 7.74
CA TRP A 78 4.86 -4.86 8.40
C TRP A 78 5.62 -5.01 9.73
N ASN A 79 5.33 -6.09 10.46
CA ASN A 79 5.92 -6.37 11.78
C ASN A 79 7.43 -6.66 11.69
N GLU A 80 7.87 -7.45 10.71
CA GLU A 80 9.31 -7.76 10.55
C GLU A 80 10.10 -6.53 10.13
N LEU A 81 9.54 -5.70 9.23
CA LEU A 81 10.14 -4.42 8.86
C LEU A 81 10.30 -3.50 10.07
N ARG A 82 9.28 -3.40 10.91
CA ARG A 82 9.34 -2.61 12.16
C ARG A 82 10.41 -3.18 13.11
N ARG A 83 10.45 -4.50 13.30
CA ARG A 83 11.40 -5.15 14.22
C ARG A 83 12.85 -4.88 13.81
N GLU A 84 13.18 -5.06 12.53
CA GLU A 84 14.52 -4.78 12.02
C GLU A 84 14.87 -3.30 12.15
N ALA A 85 13.95 -2.40 11.82
CA ALA A 85 14.20 -0.97 11.91
C ALA A 85 14.43 -0.48 13.35
N VAL A 86 13.68 -1.01 14.33
CA VAL A 86 13.92 -0.73 15.76
C VAL A 86 15.28 -1.29 16.20
N ALA A 87 15.69 -2.46 15.72
CA ALA A 87 17.00 -3.02 16.04
C ALA A 87 18.13 -2.13 15.49
N CYS A 88 17.98 -1.58 14.28
CA CYS A 88 18.90 -0.58 13.74
C CYS A 88 18.94 0.68 14.62
N GLU A 89 17.79 1.24 15.01
CA GLU A 89 17.74 2.42 15.90
C GLU A 89 18.44 2.16 17.24
N GLN A 90 18.18 0.99 17.84
CA GLN A 90 18.79 0.62 19.12
C GLN A 90 20.31 0.45 19.00
N HIS A 91 20.80 -0.16 17.93
CA HIS A 91 22.24 -0.28 17.68
C HIS A 91 22.87 1.11 17.54
N ASN A 92 22.32 1.96 16.67
CA ASN A 92 22.79 3.31 16.40
C ASN A 92 22.82 4.20 17.67
N LEU A 93 21.81 4.05 18.55
CA LEU A 93 21.76 4.76 19.83
C LEU A 93 22.88 4.34 20.80
N LEU A 94 23.23 3.05 20.81
CA LEU A 94 24.16 2.47 21.77
C LEU A 94 25.62 2.43 21.28
N HIS A 95 25.85 2.61 19.97
CA HIS A 95 27.16 2.54 19.33
C HIS A 95 27.35 3.76 18.39
N PRO A 96 27.39 4.99 18.93
CA PRO A 96 27.52 6.21 18.12
C PRO A 96 28.85 6.33 17.37
N GLU A 97 29.88 5.59 17.78
CA GLU A 97 31.19 5.52 17.15
C GLU A 97 31.27 4.54 15.96
N GLU A 98 30.30 3.65 15.82
CA GLU A 98 30.23 2.66 14.75
C GLU A 98 29.51 3.21 13.51
N GLU A 99 29.63 2.49 12.38
CA GLU A 99 28.89 2.83 11.17
C GLU A 99 27.38 2.70 11.41
N GLN A 100 26.65 3.79 11.17
CA GLN A 100 25.23 3.86 11.46
C GLN A 100 24.44 2.97 10.49
N LEU A 101 23.66 2.04 11.05
CA LEU A 101 22.82 1.13 10.29
C LEU A 101 21.63 1.88 9.70
N VAL A 102 21.28 1.53 8.46
CA VAL A 102 20.08 2.03 7.78
C VAL A 102 19.04 0.90 7.77
N PRO A 103 17.79 1.11 8.26
CA PRO A 103 16.76 0.08 8.22
C PRO A 103 16.53 -0.51 6.82
N TYR A 104 16.20 -1.80 6.75
CA TYR A 104 15.94 -2.52 5.49
C TYR A 104 14.88 -1.83 4.64
N VAL A 105 13.76 -1.42 5.24
CA VAL A 105 12.68 -0.73 4.52
C VAL A 105 13.16 0.60 3.92
N THR A 106 13.98 1.35 4.65
CA THR A 106 14.58 2.61 4.16
C THR A 106 15.52 2.33 3.00
N ARG A 107 16.43 1.36 3.12
CA ARG A 107 17.35 0.97 2.04
C ARG A 107 16.60 0.50 0.80
N LYS A 108 15.53 -0.28 0.98
CA LYS A 108 14.76 -0.86 -0.12
C LYS A 108 13.98 0.19 -0.91
N LEU A 109 13.52 1.24 -0.24
CA LEU A 109 12.69 2.30 -0.82
C LEU A 109 13.46 3.55 -1.23
N SER A 110 14.74 3.70 -0.86
CA SER A 110 15.53 4.94 -1.05
C SER A 110 15.67 5.40 -2.51
N GLY A 111 15.62 4.48 -3.48
CA GLY A 111 15.64 4.80 -4.91
C GLY A 111 14.26 5.12 -5.50
N SER A 112 13.21 5.16 -4.68
CA SER A 112 11.83 5.35 -5.14
C SER A 112 11.40 6.81 -5.01
N GLU A 113 10.81 7.34 -6.08
CA GLU A 113 10.39 8.74 -6.13
C GLU A 113 8.89 8.90 -5.81
N GLY A 114 8.54 10.08 -5.30
CA GLY A 114 7.16 10.46 -5.03
C GLY A 114 6.68 10.06 -3.62
N PRO A 115 5.41 10.34 -3.31
CA PRO A 115 4.81 9.96 -2.03
C PRO A 115 4.54 8.46 -1.95
N PHE A 116 4.44 7.97 -0.71
CA PHE A 116 4.16 6.58 -0.37
C PHE A 116 2.76 6.48 0.24
N VAL A 117 1.90 5.66 -0.37
CA VAL A 117 0.58 5.35 0.16
C VAL A 117 0.52 3.86 0.52
N ALA A 118 0.29 3.55 1.79
CA ALA A 118 0.10 2.20 2.26
C ALA A 118 -1.38 1.86 2.43
N VAL A 119 -1.77 0.62 2.11
CA VAL A 119 -3.12 0.11 2.28
C VAL A 119 -3.11 -1.29 2.86
N SER A 120 -4.00 -1.55 3.80
CA SER A 120 -4.17 -2.85 4.45
C SER A 120 -5.64 -3.13 4.73
N ASP A 121 -6.02 -4.41 4.74
CA ASP A 121 -7.31 -4.88 5.26
C ASP A 121 -7.33 -4.94 6.80
N TRP A 122 -6.26 -4.48 7.43
CA TRP A 122 -6.15 -4.21 8.86
C TRP A 122 -6.29 -2.70 9.12
N MET A 123 -6.47 -2.33 10.38
CA MET A 123 -6.41 -0.92 10.81
C MET A 123 -5.10 -0.22 10.40
N ARG A 124 -5.15 1.11 10.23
CA ARG A 124 -4.01 1.95 9.86
C ARG A 124 -2.78 1.74 10.75
N SER A 125 -2.99 1.40 12.01
CA SER A 125 -1.89 1.14 12.95
C SER A 125 -0.92 0.05 12.48
N VAL A 126 -1.34 -0.86 11.59
CA VAL A 126 -0.48 -1.91 11.00
C VAL A 126 0.52 -1.33 10.00
N PRO A 127 0.11 -0.69 8.88
CA PRO A 127 1.06 0.00 8.00
C PRO A 127 1.77 1.18 8.68
N ASP A 128 1.16 1.85 9.68
CA ASP A 128 1.79 2.98 10.39
C ASP A 128 3.00 2.56 11.22
N GLN A 129 3.14 1.26 11.53
CA GLN A 129 4.29 0.71 12.25
C GLN A 129 5.63 1.14 11.68
N ILE A 130 5.72 1.33 10.36
CA ILE A 130 6.97 1.61 9.66
C ILE A 130 7.10 3.06 9.20
N ALA A 131 6.11 3.92 9.46
CA ALA A 131 6.02 5.27 8.91
C ALA A 131 7.30 6.10 9.14
N ARG A 132 7.97 5.92 10.30
CA ARG A 132 9.19 6.65 10.68
C ARG A 132 10.40 6.37 9.78
N TRP A 133 10.42 5.24 9.07
CA TRP A 133 11.57 4.79 8.27
C TRP A 133 11.29 4.84 6.76
N ILE A 134 10.16 5.39 6.35
CA ILE A 134 9.84 5.65 4.94
C ILE A 134 10.61 6.91 4.50
N PRO A 135 11.31 6.88 3.35
CA PRO A 135 12.21 7.97 2.94
C PRO A 135 11.49 9.23 2.37
N GLY A 136 10.16 9.28 2.41
CA GLY A 136 9.38 10.38 1.84
C GLY A 136 7.99 10.53 2.49
N PRO A 137 7.13 11.42 1.94
CA PRO A 137 5.77 11.60 2.44
C PRO A 137 5.02 10.26 2.50
N TYR A 138 4.32 10.01 3.60
CA TYR A 138 3.67 8.74 3.86
C TYR A 138 2.23 8.93 4.33
N GLN A 139 1.31 8.19 3.73
CA GLN A 139 -0.09 8.11 4.16
C GLN A 139 -0.52 6.64 4.20
N SER A 140 -1.28 6.25 5.22
CA SER A 140 -1.90 4.92 5.30
C SER A 140 -3.41 4.98 5.07
N LEU A 141 -3.95 3.86 4.60
CA LEU A 141 -5.37 3.50 4.57
C LEU A 141 -5.52 2.15 5.28
N GLY A 142 -6.60 1.99 6.03
CA GLY A 142 -6.85 0.80 6.83
C GLY A 142 -8.30 0.66 7.25
N ALA A 143 -8.69 -0.57 7.59
CA ALA A 143 -10.02 -0.94 8.04
C ALA A 143 -10.23 -0.64 9.53
N ASP A 144 -10.12 0.63 9.90
CA ASP A 144 -10.32 1.10 11.27
C ASP A 144 -11.81 1.07 11.66
N GLY A 145 -12.12 0.51 12.83
CA GLY A 145 -13.48 0.46 13.37
C GLY A 145 -14.01 -0.96 13.55
N PHE A 146 -15.33 -1.08 13.70
CA PHE A 146 -16.01 -2.37 13.85
C PHE A 146 -16.37 -2.97 12.49
N GLY A 147 -16.28 -4.30 12.39
CA GLY A 147 -16.80 -5.03 11.25
C GLY A 147 -18.33 -4.95 11.15
N PHE A 148 -18.85 -5.09 9.94
CA PHE A 148 -20.28 -5.12 9.63
C PHE A 148 -20.54 -6.08 8.45
N ALA A 149 -21.81 -6.40 8.21
CA ALA A 149 -22.20 -7.32 7.13
C ALA A 149 -22.58 -6.53 5.87
N ASP A 150 -21.85 -6.78 4.78
CA ASP A 150 -22.16 -6.28 3.43
C ASP A 150 -21.36 -7.10 2.40
N THR A 151 -21.48 -6.75 1.12
CA THR A 151 -20.58 -7.20 0.06
C THR A 151 -19.14 -6.72 0.30
N ARG A 152 -18.16 -7.45 -0.24
CA ARG A 152 -16.74 -7.09 -0.10
C ARG A 152 -16.45 -5.69 -0.65
N GLY A 153 -17.06 -5.36 -1.79
CA GLY A 153 -16.95 -4.04 -2.42
C GLY A 153 -17.43 -2.91 -1.52
N ALA A 154 -18.66 -3.01 -1.02
CA ALA A 154 -19.24 -2.00 -0.14
C ALA A 154 -18.45 -1.86 1.17
N ALA A 155 -18.00 -2.97 1.75
CA ALA A 155 -17.15 -2.96 2.94
C ALA A 155 -15.84 -2.20 2.73
N ARG A 156 -15.15 -2.45 1.61
CA ARG A 156 -13.90 -1.74 1.27
C ARG A 156 -14.13 -0.25 1.01
N ARG A 157 -15.24 0.08 0.33
CA ARG A 157 -15.63 1.48 0.08
C ARG A 157 -15.93 2.21 1.38
N PHE A 158 -16.63 1.57 2.32
CA PHE A 158 -16.93 2.11 3.64
C PHE A 158 -15.65 2.43 4.43
N PHE A 159 -14.68 1.51 4.45
CA PHE A 159 -13.39 1.74 5.10
C PHE A 159 -12.43 2.62 4.30
N HIS A 160 -12.80 3.00 3.07
CA HIS A 160 -11.97 3.74 2.13
C HIS A 160 -10.61 3.05 1.85
N ILE A 161 -10.64 1.75 1.61
CA ILE A 161 -9.47 0.92 1.30
C ILE A 161 -9.51 0.29 -0.11
N ASP A 162 -10.54 0.56 -0.90
CA ASP A 162 -10.61 0.08 -2.29
C ASP A 162 -9.69 0.84 -3.26
N ALA A 163 -9.64 0.38 -4.51
CA ALA A 163 -8.77 0.94 -5.55
C ALA A 163 -8.97 2.45 -5.74
N GLN A 164 -10.22 2.92 -5.80
CA GLN A 164 -10.49 4.34 -6.01
C GLN A 164 -10.15 5.18 -4.77
N SER A 165 -10.30 4.64 -3.56
CA SER A 165 -9.82 5.30 -2.35
C SER A 165 -8.29 5.40 -2.32
N ILE A 166 -7.57 4.38 -2.80
CA ILE A 166 -6.11 4.43 -2.96
C ILE A 166 -5.72 5.52 -3.98
N VAL A 167 -6.42 5.63 -5.12
CA VAL A 167 -6.21 6.70 -6.11
C VAL A 167 -6.35 8.08 -5.45
N VAL A 168 -7.44 8.31 -4.71
CA VAL A 168 -7.67 9.59 -4.01
C VAL A 168 -6.57 9.88 -2.99
N ALA A 169 -6.08 8.89 -2.25
CA ALA A 169 -4.98 9.07 -1.30
C ALA A 169 -3.66 9.44 -2.01
N VAL A 170 -3.31 8.77 -3.12
CA VAL A 170 -2.12 9.10 -3.91
C VAL A 170 -2.21 10.53 -4.47
N LEU A 171 -3.35 10.89 -5.05
CA LEU A 171 -3.56 12.24 -5.56
C LEU A 171 -3.49 13.29 -4.44
N THR A 172 -3.98 12.95 -3.24
CA THR A 172 -3.92 13.84 -2.06
C THR A 172 -2.47 14.15 -1.68
N GLU A 173 -1.61 13.14 -1.58
CA GLU A 173 -0.20 13.36 -1.27
C GLU A 173 0.54 14.09 -2.40
N LEU A 174 0.23 13.79 -3.66
CA LEU A 174 0.78 14.52 -4.80
C LEU A 174 0.36 16.00 -4.80
N ALA A 175 -0.89 16.30 -4.46
CA ALA A 175 -1.39 17.67 -4.36
C ALA A 175 -0.73 18.42 -3.20
N ARG A 176 -0.53 17.76 -2.05
CA ARG A 176 0.23 18.31 -0.92
C ARG A 176 1.67 18.66 -1.31
N ALA A 177 2.30 17.83 -2.14
CA ALA A 177 3.63 18.06 -2.68
C ALA A 177 3.67 19.05 -3.87
N GLY A 178 2.53 19.65 -4.26
CA GLY A 178 2.44 20.57 -5.39
C GLY A 178 2.71 19.94 -6.75
N ARG A 179 2.60 18.60 -6.87
CA ARG A 179 2.88 17.85 -8.10
C ARG A 179 1.66 17.71 -9.00
N VAL A 180 0.47 17.88 -8.44
CA VAL A 180 -0.81 17.96 -9.17
C VAL A 180 -1.66 19.08 -8.59
N ASP A 181 -2.61 19.60 -9.37
CA ASP A 181 -3.53 20.64 -8.90
C ASP A 181 -4.54 20.09 -7.89
N ARG A 182 -4.88 20.86 -6.86
CA ARG A 182 -5.79 20.41 -5.80
C ARG A 182 -7.21 20.10 -6.30
N SER A 183 -7.64 20.68 -7.42
CA SER A 183 -8.96 20.40 -8.02
C SER A 183 -9.13 18.95 -8.47
N VAL A 184 -8.04 18.22 -8.75
CA VAL A 184 -8.09 16.80 -9.14
C VAL A 184 -8.68 15.93 -8.03
N LEU A 185 -8.56 16.35 -6.76
CA LEU A 185 -9.11 15.60 -5.62
C LEU A 185 -10.64 15.56 -5.67
N LYS A 186 -11.28 16.72 -5.90
CA LYS A 186 -12.73 16.80 -6.02
C LYS A 186 -13.21 16.03 -7.25
N GLN A 187 -12.49 16.16 -8.37
CA GLN A 187 -12.79 15.42 -9.59
C GLN A 187 -12.75 13.89 -9.35
N ALA A 188 -11.71 13.37 -8.69
CA ALA A 188 -11.60 11.96 -8.37
C ALA A 188 -12.69 11.47 -7.41
N ILE A 189 -12.93 12.22 -6.32
CA ILE A 189 -13.97 11.90 -5.33
C ILE A 189 -15.35 11.80 -5.99
N ASP A 190 -15.68 12.74 -6.87
CA ASP A 190 -16.96 12.77 -7.57
C ASP A 190 -17.05 11.69 -8.63
N ARG A 191 -16.00 11.54 -9.46
CA ARG A 191 -15.96 10.56 -10.56
C ARG A 191 -16.12 9.13 -10.06
N TYR A 192 -15.51 8.81 -8.91
CA TYR A 192 -15.53 7.47 -8.34
C TYR A 192 -16.58 7.28 -7.24
N GLN A 193 -17.35 8.33 -6.93
CA GLN A 193 -18.39 8.30 -5.91
C GLN A 193 -17.90 7.71 -4.58
N VAL A 194 -16.71 8.12 -4.11
CA VAL A 194 -16.04 7.45 -2.98
C VAL A 194 -16.75 7.58 -1.62
N LEU A 195 -17.81 8.38 -1.56
CA LEU A 195 -18.68 8.55 -0.39
C LEU A 195 -19.94 7.69 -0.44
N ASP A 196 -20.18 6.98 -1.57
CA ASP A 196 -21.35 6.14 -1.78
C ASP A 196 -20.93 4.66 -1.80
N VAL A 197 -21.31 3.92 -0.75
CA VAL A 197 -21.03 2.48 -0.62
C VAL A 197 -21.74 1.66 -1.70
N THR A 198 -22.85 2.14 -2.24
CA THR A 198 -23.66 1.43 -3.25
C THR A 198 -23.08 1.55 -4.65
N ALA A 199 -22.19 2.52 -4.88
CA ALA A 199 -21.47 2.69 -6.14
C ALA A 199 -20.30 1.70 -6.31
N ALA A 200 -19.92 0.99 -5.25
CA ALA A 200 -18.82 0.02 -5.30
C ALA A 200 -19.26 -1.29 -5.99
N HIS A 201 -18.42 -1.81 -6.90
CA HIS A 201 -18.64 -3.13 -7.46
C HIS A 201 -18.64 -4.17 -6.31
N PRO A 202 -19.64 -5.07 -6.21
CA PRO A 202 -19.85 -5.94 -5.03
C PRO A 202 -18.66 -6.86 -4.69
N GLY A 203 -17.78 -7.08 -5.67
CA GLY A 203 -16.59 -7.94 -5.57
C GLY A 203 -16.89 -9.37 -5.99
N ALA A 204 -15.86 -10.22 -6.01
CA ALA A 204 -16.05 -11.64 -6.32
C ALA A 204 -16.88 -12.30 -5.22
N ALA A 205 -18.01 -12.91 -5.59
CA ALA A 205 -18.78 -13.78 -4.72
C ALA A 205 -18.08 -15.14 -4.64
N GLY A 206 -17.52 -15.48 -3.48
CA GLY A 206 -17.04 -16.82 -3.20
C GLY A 206 -18.16 -17.57 -2.51
N GLY A 207 -19.10 -18.12 -3.30
CA GLY A 207 -20.35 -18.65 -2.78
C GLY A 207 -20.81 -19.99 -3.37
N ASP A 208 -20.23 -20.46 -4.46
CA ASP A 208 -20.56 -21.78 -5.02
C ASP A 208 -19.35 -22.71 -4.84
N ALA A 209 -19.37 -23.45 -3.74
CA ALA A 209 -18.56 -24.65 -3.50
C ALA A 209 -19.49 -25.85 -3.36
#